data_AF-A0A5M8SCM7-F1
#
_entry.id   AF-A0A5M8SCM7-F1
#
_cell.length_a   1.000
_cell.length_b   1.000
_cell.length_c   1.000
_cell.angle_alpha   90.00
_cell.angle_beta   90.00
_cell.angle_gamma   90.00
#
_symmetry.space_group_name_H-M   'P 1'
#
loop_
_entity.id
_entity.type
_entity.pdbx_description
1 polymer ?
#
loop_
_entity_poly.entity_id
_entity_poly.type
_entity_poly.pdbx_seq_one_letter_code
_entity_poly.pdbx_strand_id
1 'polypeptide(L)'
;MNRREFIAASVAGTAILRAPMKAFAASAGNIQATVDASKSGAPISPMIFGGYMEPATTQVWAEVLTDRKFANPITSAPTPAPTNPFFRRFFGEPFKPVGPEGTVEMDTERPFVGMHSPRVKIDSTEPHGIRQSRLRIGAHRPYEGRVFGSSTMRSLRQ
;
A
#
# COMPACT_ATOMS: atom_id res chain seq x y z
N MET A 1 31.89 19.45 3.96
CA MET A 1 31.88 19.14 5.40
C MET A 1 33.02 18.19 5.69
N ASN A 2 34.10 18.67 6.30
CA ASN A 2 35.35 17.92 6.42
C ASN A 2 35.42 17.15 7.76
N ARG A 3 36.27 16.12 7.85
CA ARG A 3 36.32 15.15 8.98
C ARG A 3 36.42 15.79 10.37
N ARG A 4 36.96 17.02 10.45
CA ARG A 4 37.07 17.82 11.69
C ARG A 4 35.76 18.50 12.10
N GLU A 5 34.92 18.91 11.15
CA GLU A 5 33.59 19.47 11.41
C GLU A 5 32.60 18.40 11.89
N PHE A 6 32.75 17.17 11.38
CA PHE A 6 31.91 16.02 11.77
C PHE A 6 32.18 15.55 13.22
N ILE A 7 33.43 15.66 13.68
CA ILE A 7 33.81 15.31 15.06
C ILE A 7 33.35 16.40 16.05
N ALA A 8 33.45 17.68 15.69
CA ALA A 8 32.98 18.78 16.53
C ALA A 8 31.44 18.75 16.72
N ALA A 9 30.69 18.41 15.67
CA ALA A 9 29.23 18.24 15.77
C ALA A 9 28.81 17.02 16.63
N SER A 10 29.67 15.99 16.75
CA SER A 10 29.38 14.77 17.54
C SER A 10 29.53 14.97 19.06
N VAL A 11 30.31 15.95 19.52
CA VAL A 11 30.49 16.22 20.96
C VAL A 11 29.36 17.11 21.52
N ALA A 12 28.76 17.98 20.69
CA ALA A 12 27.61 18.78 21.10
C ALA A 12 26.35 17.92 21.33
N GLY A 13 26.18 16.83 20.57
CA GLY A 13 25.04 15.91 20.72
C GLY A 13 25.09 15.05 22.00
N THR A 14 26.29 14.76 22.52
CA THR A 14 26.45 13.92 23.72
C THR A 14 26.27 14.70 25.04
N ALA A 15 26.43 16.01 25.03
CA ALA A 15 26.15 16.85 26.20
C ALA A 15 24.64 17.05 26.45
N ILE A 16 23.83 17.12 25.39
CA ILE A 16 22.37 17.32 25.51
C ILE A 16 21.65 16.06 26.04
N LEU A 17 22.18 14.86 25.77
CA LEU A 17 21.63 13.60 26.29
C LEU A 17 22.02 13.29 27.75
N ARG A 18 22.86 14.11 28.38
CA ARG A 18 23.25 13.97 29.81
C ARG A 18 22.66 15.04 30.71
N ALA A 19 21.92 16.01 30.16
CA ALA A 19 21.16 16.93 30.98
C ALA A 19 20.08 16.12 31.73
N PRO A 20 20.06 16.09 33.07
CA PRO A 20 18.99 15.45 33.80
C PRO A 20 17.70 16.21 33.45
N MET A 21 16.84 15.59 32.64
CA MET A 21 15.45 16.01 32.57
C MET A 21 14.89 15.87 33.98
N LYS A 22 14.70 16.99 34.69
CA LYS A 22 13.86 17.00 35.88
C LYS A 22 12.46 16.62 35.40
N ALA A 23 12.09 15.36 35.59
CA ALA A 23 10.70 14.96 35.58
C ALA A 23 10.01 15.78 36.67
N PHE A 24 9.14 16.70 36.28
CA PHE A 24 8.17 17.30 37.19
C PHE A 24 7.10 16.25 37.48
N ALA A 25 7.51 15.15 38.12
CA ALA A 25 6.55 14.37 38.89
C ALA A 25 6.22 15.24 40.11
N ALA A 26 4.93 15.47 40.34
CA ALA A 26 4.49 15.92 41.66
C ALA A 26 5.14 14.99 42.71
N SER A 27 5.52 15.55 43.86
CA SER A 27 5.98 14.73 45.00
C SER A 27 5.05 13.53 45.12
N ALA A 28 5.59 12.34 45.33
CA ALA A 28 4.82 11.15 45.67
C ALA A 28 4.17 11.35 47.05
N GLY A 29 3.22 12.29 47.14
CA GLY A 29 2.19 12.24 48.15
C GLY A 29 1.53 10.87 48.01
N ASN A 30 1.26 10.24 49.14
CA ASN A 30 0.70 8.90 49.19
C ASN A 30 -0.72 8.91 48.61
N ILE A 31 -0.86 8.83 47.28
CA ILE A 31 -2.14 8.71 46.60
C ILE A 31 -2.64 7.28 46.86
N GLN A 32 -3.56 7.16 47.80
CA GLN A 32 -4.24 5.90 48.08
C GLN A 32 -5.55 5.84 47.31
N ALA A 33 -5.74 4.78 46.52
CA ALA A 33 -7.01 4.44 45.91
C ALA A 33 -7.55 3.17 46.58
N THR A 34 -8.80 3.21 47.04
CA THR A 34 -9.49 2.06 47.63
C THR A 34 -10.62 1.62 46.72
N VAL A 35 -10.69 0.33 46.41
CA VAL A 35 -11.78 -0.27 45.64
C VAL A 35 -12.71 -0.98 46.61
N ASP A 36 -13.98 -0.58 46.63
CA ASP A 36 -15.02 -1.19 47.45
C ASP A 36 -15.83 -2.18 46.59
N ALA A 37 -15.47 -3.45 46.66
CA ALA A 37 -16.13 -4.51 45.89
C ALA A 37 -17.58 -4.79 46.32
N SER A 38 -18.04 -4.24 47.44
CA SER A 38 -19.44 -4.37 47.89
C SER A 38 -20.40 -3.42 47.14
N LYS A 39 -19.85 -2.43 46.42
CA LYS A 39 -20.63 -1.43 45.68
C LYS A 39 -20.59 -1.72 44.18
N SER A 40 -21.69 -2.23 43.65
CA SER A 40 -21.87 -2.37 42.19
C SER A 40 -22.27 -1.04 41.55
N GLY A 41 -21.61 -0.67 40.46
CA GLY A 41 -22.00 0.44 39.61
C GLY A 41 -23.10 0.06 38.61
N ALA A 42 -23.48 1.01 37.76
CA ALA A 42 -24.37 0.72 36.63
C ALA A 42 -23.74 -0.32 35.68
N PRO A 43 -24.55 -1.15 34.99
CA PRO A 43 -24.04 -2.08 34.00
C PRO A 43 -23.17 -1.37 32.95
N ILE A 44 -22.01 -1.94 32.64
CA ILE A 44 -21.16 -1.45 31.57
C ILE A 44 -21.85 -1.76 30.24
N SER A 45 -21.99 -0.74 29.39
CA SER A 45 -22.55 -0.93 28.05
C SER A 45 -21.70 -1.93 27.26
N PRO A 46 -22.30 -2.96 26.62
CA PRO A 46 -21.58 -3.86 25.72
C PRO A 46 -20.91 -3.13 24.55
N MET A 47 -21.37 -1.92 24.23
CA MET A 47 -20.88 -1.11 23.11
C MET A 47 -19.75 -0.15 23.51
N ILE A 48 -19.24 -0.21 24.74
CA ILE A 48 -18.16 0.70 25.19
C ILE A 48 -16.84 0.46 24.45
N PHE A 49 -16.64 -0.73 23.88
CA PHE A 49 -15.50 -1.06 23.04
C PHE A 49 -15.93 -1.26 21.59
N GLY A 50 -15.29 -0.55 20.67
CA GLY A 50 -15.52 -0.64 19.23
C GLY A 50 -14.31 -0.16 18.44
N GLY A 51 -14.36 -0.29 17.12
CA GLY A 51 -13.30 0.16 16.22
C GLY A 51 -13.87 0.98 15.05
N TYR A 52 -13.14 2.01 14.64
CA TYR A 52 -13.40 2.73 13.40
C TYR A 52 -12.64 2.06 12.25
N MET A 53 -13.30 1.90 11.10
CA MET A 53 -12.69 1.35 9.90
C MET A 53 -12.84 2.31 8.73
N GLU A 54 -11.73 2.58 8.06
CA GLU A 54 -11.69 3.34 6.81
C GLU A 54 -10.73 2.65 5.85
N PRO A 55 -11.00 2.66 4.53
CA PRO A 55 -10.07 2.12 3.54
C PRO A 55 -8.63 2.62 3.74
N ALA A 56 -8.45 3.90 4.09
CA ALA A 56 -7.14 4.50 4.32
C ALA A 56 -6.41 4.00 5.59
N THR A 57 -7.10 3.39 6.56
CA THR A 57 -6.47 3.02 7.85
C THR A 57 -6.44 1.53 8.10
N THR A 58 -7.48 0.79 7.70
CA THR A 58 -7.65 -0.61 8.11
C THR A 58 -7.21 -1.62 7.04
N GLN A 59 -7.30 -1.26 5.75
CA GLN A 59 -6.84 -2.10 4.62
C GLN A 59 -7.33 -3.57 4.68
N VAL A 60 -8.58 -3.79 5.12
CA VAL A 60 -9.17 -5.13 5.32
C VAL A 60 -9.73 -5.73 4.03
N TRP A 61 -8.92 -5.83 2.98
CA TRP A 61 -9.32 -6.42 1.70
C TRP A 61 -8.47 -7.67 1.40
N ALA A 62 -9.12 -8.73 0.94
CA ALA A 62 -8.45 -9.98 0.54
C ALA A 62 -7.92 -9.96 -0.90
N GLU A 63 -8.22 -8.89 -1.64
CA GLU A 63 -7.76 -8.70 -3.01
C GLU A 63 -6.24 -8.51 -3.05
N VAL A 64 -5.57 -9.29 -3.91
CA VAL A 64 -4.11 -9.24 -4.06
C VAL A 64 -3.71 -8.28 -5.18
N LEU A 65 -4.50 -8.20 -6.26
CA LEU A 65 -4.20 -7.35 -7.40
C LEU A 65 -4.63 -5.90 -7.11
N THR A 66 -3.69 -4.97 -7.30
CA THR A 66 -4.04 -3.55 -7.30
C THR A 66 -4.46 -3.11 -8.69
N ASP A 67 -5.34 -2.11 -8.76
CA ASP A 67 -5.86 -1.61 -10.04
C ASP A 67 -6.42 -2.73 -10.96
N ARG A 68 -7.08 -3.72 -10.36
CA ARG A 68 -7.59 -4.93 -11.03
C ARG A 68 -8.63 -4.70 -12.15
N LYS A 69 -9.06 -3.45 -12.33
CA LYS A 69 -10.00 -3.01 -13.37
C LYS A 69 -9.37 -1.98 -14.32
N PHE A 70 -8.06 -1.79 -14.25
CA PHE A 70 -7.29 -0.92 -15.14
C PHE A 70 -7.83 0.50 -15.19
N ALA A 71 -7.97 1.14 -14.02
CA ALA A 71 -8.27 2.57 -13.95
C ALA A 71 -7.09 3.41 -14.43
N ASN A 72 -5.85 2.93 -14.29
CA ASN A 72 -4.66 3.57 -14.85
C ASN A 72 -4.22 2.88 -16.15
N PRO A 73 -3.60 3.62 -17.08
CA PRO A 73 -3.04 3.03 -18.29
C PRO A 73 -1.83 2.16 -17.99
N ILE A 74 -1.69 1.06 -18.75
CA ILE A 74 -0.53 0.18 -18.67
C ILE A 74 0.56 0.72 -19.61
N THR A 75 1.67 1.19 -19.05
CA THR A 75 2.75 1.79 -19.84
C THR A 75 4.13 1.32 -19.37
N SER A 76 5.09 1.36 -20.29
CA SER A 76 6.51 1.08 -20.00
C SER A 76 7.19 2.22 -19.23
N ALA A 77 6.55 3.38 -19.12
CA ALA A 77 7.12 4.56 -18.48
C ALA A 77 7.46 4.26 -17.01
N PRO A 78 8.53 4.86 -16.47
CA PRO A 78 8.83 4.77 -15.04
C PRO A 78 7.63 5.23 -14.21
N THR A 79 7.32 4.48 -13.15
CA THR A 79 6.28 4.92 -12.20
C THR A 79 6.80 6.16 -11.48
N PRO A 80 6.12 7.32 -11.56
CA PRO A 80 6.57 8.53 -10.90
C PRO A 80 6.62 8.31 -9.39
N ALA A 81 7.62 8.92 -8.74
CA ALA A 81 7.69 8.90 -7.29
C ALA A 81 6.45 9.62 -6.72
N PRO A 82 5.79 9.04 -5.70
CA PRO A 82 4.64 9.70 -5.08
C PRO A 82 5.07 11.02 -4.46
N THR A 83 4.29 12.07 -4.70
CA THR A 83 4.55 13.43 -4.17
C THR A 83 4.68 13.43 -2.64
N ASN A 84 3.96 12.54 -1.97
CA ASN A 84 4.11 12.29 -0.55
C ASN A 84 4.39 10.79 -0.30
N PRO A 85 5.58 10.43 0.22
CA PRO A 85 5.95 9.06 0.54
C PRO A 85 4.98 8.34 1.48
N PHE A 86 4.27 9.09 2.34
CA PHE A 86 3.26 8.55 3.23
C PHE A 86 2.15 7.82 2.45
N PHE A 87 1.74 8.36 1.30
CA PHE A 87 0.67 7.74 0.52
C PHE A 87 1.14 6.54 -0.32
N ARG A 88 2.45 6.33 -0.46
CA ARG A 88 3.01 5.18 -1.20
C ARG A 88 2.49 3.85 -0.67
N ARG A 89 2.21 3.77 0.64
CA ARG A 89 1.70 2.54 1.27
C ARG A 89 0.29 2.14 0.82
N PHE A 90 -0.48 3.07 0.24
CA PHE A 90 -1.85 2.84 -0.21
C PHE A 90 -1.93 2.51 -1.70
N PHE A 91 -0.84 2.68 -2.44
CA PHE A 91 -0.76 2.37 -3.86
C PHE A 91 0.11 1.13 -4.06
N GLY A 92 -0.44 0.10 -4.69
CA GLY A 92 0.36 -1.03 -5.17
C GLY A 92 1.19 -0.67 -6.39
N GLU A 93 1.98 -1.63 -6.87
CA GLU A 93 2.73 -1.45 -8.12
C GLU A 93 1.76 -1.42 -9.30
N PRO A 94 1.92 -0.49 -10.26
CA PRO A 94 1.08 -0.48 -11.45
C PRO A 94 1.37 -1.70 -12.33
N PHE A 95 0.40 -2.07 -13.15
CA PHE A 95 0.63 -3.04 -14.21
C PHE A 95 1.66 -2.50 -15.22
N LYS A 96 2.49 -3.39 -15.74
CA LYS A 96 3.50 -3.12 -16.78
C LYS A 96 3.34 -4.08 -17.96
N PRO A 97 3.66 -3.64 -19.19
CA PRO A 97 3.65 -4.52 -20.35
C PRO A 97 4.74 -5.58 -20.24
N VAL A 98 4.50 -6.70 -20.90
CA VAL A 98 5.45 -7.78 -21.21
C VAL A 98 5.52 -7.88 -22.73
N GLY A 99 6.73 -7.84 -23.29
CA GLY A 99 6.99 -7.73 -24.72
C GLY A 99 7.56 -6.36 -25.12
N PRO A 100 7.84 -6.13 -26.42
CA PRO A 100 8.33 -4.86 -26.93
C PRO A 100 7.35 -3.70 -26.72
N GLU A 101 7.84 -2.48 -26.93
CA GLU A 101 7.00 -1.28 -26.91
C GLU A 101 5.86 -1.38 -27.94
N GLY A 102 4.66 -0.93 -27.56
CA GLY A 102 3.46 -1.02 -28.41
C GLY A 102 2.74 -2.37 -28.39
N THR A 103 3.21 -3.34 -27.61
CA THR A 103 2.53 -4.64 -27.39
C THR A 103 1.20 -4.48 -26.66
N VAL A 104 1.13 -3.53 -25.72
CA VAL A 104 -0.07 -3.25 -24.93
C VAL A 104 -0.53 -1.83 -25.21
N GLU A 105 -1.80 -1.70 -25.61
CA GLU A 105 -2.47 -0.43 -25.84
C GLU A 105 -3.75 -0.37 -24.99
N MET A 106 -4.21 0.83 -24.66
CA MET A 106 -5.47 1.00 -23.93
C MET A 106 -6.60 1.20 -24.93
N ASP A 107 -7.50 0.23 -25.00
CA ASP A 107 -8.70 0.25 -25.85
C ASP A 107 -9.83 1.01 -25.17
N THR A 108 -10.26 2.11 -25.79
CA THR A 108 -11.37 2.95 -25.33
C THR A 108 -12.68 2.68 -26.09
N GLU A 109 -12.63 1.88 -27.17
CA GLU A 109 -13.80 1.59 -28.00
C GLU A 109 -14.67 0.49 -27.38
N ARG A 110 -14.03 -0.52 -26.77
CA ARG A 110 -14.70 -1.69 -26.19
C ARG A 110 -14.20 -2.00 -24.78
N PRO A 111 -14.28 -1.05 -23.83
CA PRO A 111 -13.89 -1.33 -22.45
C PRO A 111 -14.84 -2.37 -21.83
N PHE A 112 -14.28 -3.30 -21.06
CA PHE A 112 -15.09 -4.18 -20.21
C PHE A 112 -15.75 -3.41 -19.06
N VAL A 113 -14.99 -2.48 -18.46
CA VAL A 113 -15.43 -1.56 -17.40
C VAL A 113 -14.66 -0.24 -17.50
N GLY A 114 -15.24 0.86 -17.01
CA GLY A 114 -14.58 2.15 -16.94
C GLY A 114 -14.31 2.79 -18.31
N MET A 115 -13.21 3.54 -18.41
CA MET A 115 -12.86 4.32 -19.61
C MET A 115 -12.11 3.52 -20.68
N HIS A 116 -11.42 2.45 -20.29
CA HIS A 116 -10.59 1.66 -21.21
C HIS A 116 -10.32 0.25 -20.67
N SER A 117 -9.87 -0.65 -21.55
CA SER A 117 -9.34 -1.96 -21.19
C SER A 117 -8.01 -2.24 -21.92
N PRO A 118 -7.07 -2.98 -21.33
CA PRO A 118 -5.81 -3.29 -21.99
C PRO A 118 -6.06 -4.25 -23.16
N ARG A 119 -5.55 -3.87 -24.33
CA ARG A 119 -5.49 -4.70 -25.52
C ARG A 119 -4.05 -5.15 -25.73
N VAL A 120 -3.83 -6.46 -25.63
CA VAL A 120 -2.52 -7.07 -25.84
C VAL A 120 -2.47 -7.62 -27.26
N LYS A 121 -1.52 -7.14 -28.07
CA LYS A 121 -1.20 -7.77 -29.37
C LYS A 121 -0.49 -9.07 -29.08
N ILE A 122 -0.96 -10.18 -29.65
CA ILE A 122 -0.36 -11.50 -29.43
C ILE A 122 0.61 -11.81 -30.58
N ASP A 123 1.76 -12.37 -30.24
CA ASP A 123 2.76 -12.87 -31.17
C ASP A 123 3.07 -14.35 -30.85
N SER A 124 3.53 -15.11 -31.85
CA SER A 124 3.84 -16.55 -31.70
C SER A 124 5.29 -16.84 -31.34
N THR A 125 6.17 -15.84 -31.42
CA THR A 125 7.62 -15.97 -31.27
C THR A 125 8.14 -15.44 -29.94
N GLU A 126 7.48 -14.43 -29.36
CA GLU A 126 7.86 -13.87 -28.06
C GLU A 126 6.66 -13.68 -27.09
N PRO A 127 6.87 -13.76 -25.76
CA PRO A 127 5.80 -13.59 -24.79
C PRO A 127 5.27 -12.16 -24.73
N HIS A 128 3.99 -11.98 -25.00
CA HIS A 128 3.26 -10.72 -24.88
C HIS A 128 2.25 -10.76 -23.74
N GLY A 129 2.10 -9.67 -22.98
CA GLY A 129 1.15 -9.64 -21.87
C GLY A 129 1.26 -8.44 -20.94
N ILE A 130 0.71 -8.61 -19.74
CA ILE A 130 0.77 -7.64 -18.66
C ILE A 130 1.21 -8.32 -17.37
N ARG A 131 1.91 -7.58 -16.51
CA ARG A 131 2.38 -8.08 -15.21
C ARG A 131 2.22 -7.03 -14.12
N GLN A 132 1.97 -7.47 -12.89
CA GLN A 132 2.06 -6.64 -11.70
C GLN A 132 3.10 -7.27 -10.76
N SER A 133 4.12 -6.48 -10.43
CA SER A 133 5.25 -6.95 -9.61
C SER A 133 5.01 -6.69 -8.13
N ARG A 134 5.83 -7.30 -7.27
CA ARG A 134 5.88 -7.04 -5.82
C ARG A 134 4.55 -7.28 -5.09
N LEU A 135 3.71 -8.17 -5.62
CA LEU A 135 2.55 -8.70 -4.93
C LEU A 135 2.98 -9.43 -3.65
N ARG A 136 2.27 -9.21 -2.55
CA ARG A 136 2.51 -9.90 -1.29
C ARG A 136 1.77 -11.23 -1.30
N ILE A 137 2.51 -12.31 -1.48
CA ILE A 137 1.98 -13.68 -1.53
C ILE A 137 2.51 -14.42 -0.30
N GLY A 138 1.60 -14.91 0.55
CA GLY A 138 1.93 -15.83 1.64
C GLY A 138 2.25 -17.23 1.14
N ALA A 139 3.30 -17.84 1.70
CA ALA A 139 3.71 -19.22 1.39
C ALA A 139 2.61 -20.23 1.76
N HIS A 140 2.50 -21.29 0.96
CA HIS A 140 1.54 -22.40 1.17
C HIS A 140 0.07 -21.94 1.28
N ARG A 141 -0.28 -20.79 0.72
CA ARG A 141 -1.66 -20.32 0.61
C ARG A 141 -2.19 -20.56 -0.81
N PRO A 142 -3.41 -21.10 -0.98
CA PRO A 142 -4.07 -21.12 -2.27
C PRO A 142 -4.56 -19.70 -2.63
N TYR A 143 -4.52 -19.37 -3.92
CA TYR A 143 -5.06 -18.13 -4.47
C TYR A 143 -6.00 -18.47 -5.63
N GLU A 144 -7.12 -17.77 -5.69
CA GLU A 144 -8.06 -17.89 -6.79
C GLU A 144 -7.93 -16.68 -7.73
N GLY A 145 -7.62 -16.95 -9.00
CA GLY A 145 -7.52 -15.94 -10.05
C GLY A 145 -8.69 -16.04 -11.03
N ARG A 146 -9.19 -14.89 -11.49
CA ARG A 146 -10.18 -14.80 -12.58
C ARG A 146 -9.72 -13.77 -13.59
N VAL A 147 -9.81 -14.10 -14.87
CA VAL A 147 -9.51 -13.20 -15.98
C VAL A 147 -10.70 -13.19 -16.91
N PHE A 148 -11.14 -11.98 -17.28
CA PHE A 148 -12.16 -11.77 -18.30
C PHE A 148 -11.50 -11.13 -19.51
N GLY A 149 -11.79 -11.64 -20.70
CA GLY A 149 -11.23 -11.13 -21.93
C GLY A 149 -12.06 -11.52 -23.14
N SER A 150 -11.91 -10.74 -24.20
CA SER A 150 -12.43 -11.05 -25.53
C SER A 150 -11.28 -11.02 -26.51
N SER A 151 -11.30 -11.91 -27.50
CA SER A 151 -10.37 -11.85 -28.61
C SER A 151 -11.06 -11.28 -29.85
N THR A 152 -10.27 -10.64 -30.71
CA THR A 152 -10.70 -10.32 -32.06
C THR A 152 -9.60 -10.77 -32.99
N MET A 153 -9.92 -11.76 -33.82
CA MET A 153 -8.99 -12.26 -34.83
C MET A 153 -9.12 -11.37 -36.06
N ARG A 154 -8.08 -10.61 -36.41
CA ARG A 154 -8.02 -10.00 -37.74
C ARG A 154 -7.68 -11.10 -38.74
N SER A 155 -8.68 -11.54 -39.49
CA SER A 155 -8.48 -12.36 -40.69
C SER A 155 -7.64 -11.55 -41.68
N LEU A 156 -6.38 -11.94 -41.87
CA LEU A 156 -5.61 -11.55 -43.05
C LEU A 156 -6.27 -12.27 -44.23
N ARG A 157 -7.23 -11.63 -44.90
CA ARG A 157 -7.57 -12.02 -46.27
C ARG A 157 -6.39 -11.57 -47.13
N GLN A 158 -5.67 -12.55 -47.67
CA GLN A 158 -4.78 -12.35 -48.81
C GLN A 158 -5.62 -12.05 -50.05
#